data_AF-A0A3R6SYD0-F1
#
_entry.id   AF-A0A3R6SYD0-F1
#
_cell.length_a   1.000
_cell.length_b   1.000
_cell.length_c   1.000
_cell.angle_alpha   90.00
_cell.angle_beta   90.00
_cell.angle_gamma   90.00
#
_symmetry.space_group_name_H-M   'P 1'
#
loop_
_entity.id
_entity.type
_entity.pdbx_description
1 polymer ?
#
loop_
_entity_poly.entity_id
_entity_poly.type
_entity_poly.pdbx_seq_one_letter_code
_entity_poly.pdbx_strand_id
1 'polypeptide(L)'
;MKQKKRIWWTFNLWEADAFQQYLEEMALQGWFLENVGGSVMKFYRAQPEKRRYAALLVPGSSSLTGADSWKAEQFRKECQEAGWDFQCSGTYWQIFYTTDESVKLTGDMTEERQFLIQKALSWNGSAKISYPVLVVLSLWSLYSNLQNPGKMFADPVALMLNPLLLGICISWTVTYARLFRWNCGNTMAIKEGRPFPRMNLQRKVSFKKRIILLDEILILAVLALAFSSSMRALAGTMLSSILIVVISLFVRNLLRNNGSGNARDDWMSYAVGVGVLCMILIPLCNAAATHFLGADEPDTGRKHTVFASYQANDVQMSSSGKSVGVTVYTSPISWIIAKTSKCYPKDMTKWWDQMELELPAELGEVPEGTEVSWCRYMVRKDGAEPVSEENFYQDEPTLDEVILKDRNRLVVLDYGGGMNLTDMKEAVDVFYQGQTE
;
A
#
# COMPACT_ATOMS: atom_id res chain seq x y z
N MET A 1 36.50 -21.66 17.62
CA MET A 1 35.12 -21.46 17.10
C MET A 1 35.19 -21.21 15.60
N LYS A 2 34.39 -21.89 14.78
CA LYS A 2 34.30 -21.60 13.33
C LYS A 2 33.77 -20.18 13.15
N GLN A 3 34.47 -19.32 12.40
CA GLN A 3 33.98 -17.96 12.10
C GLN A 3 32.65 -18.05 11.35
N LYS A 4 31.67 -17.25 11.77
CA LYS A 4 30.33 -17.20 11.18
C LYS A 4 30.08 -15.85 10.53
N LYS A 5 29.45 -15.86 9.36
CA LYS A 5 29.01 -14.66 8.64
C LYS A 5 27.49 -14.72 8.43
N ARG A 6 26.79 -13.63 8.72
CA ARG A 6 25.34 -13.51 8.52
C ARG A 6 25.05 -12.46 7.46
N ILE A 7 24.13 -12.77 6.56
CA ILE A 7 23.70 -11.88 5.48
C ILE A 7 22.19 -11.72 5.61
N TRP A 8 21.75 -10.48 5.85
CA TRP A 8 20.36 -10.12 6.17
C TRP A 8 19.48 -9.89 4.94
N TRP A 9 19.73 -10.67 3.88
CA TRP A 9 18.89 -10.73 2.68
C TRP A 9 19.07 -12.09 2.01
N THR A 10 18.12 -12.47 1.16
CA THR A 10 18.05 -13.78 0.49
C THR A 10 17.69 -13.63 -1.00
N PHE A 11 17.78 -14.71 -1.77
CA PHE A 11 17.34 -14.77 -3.17
C PHE A 11 15.85 -15.12 -3.28
N ASN A 12 15.14 -14.51 -4.23
CA ASN A 12 13.77 -14.88 -4.54
C ASN A 12 13.76 -16.24 -5.27
N LEU A 13 12.64 -16.96 -5.22
CA LEU A 13 12.54 -18.31 -5.79
C LEU A 13 12.88 -18.36 -7.29
N TRP A 14 12.54 -17.32 -8.05
CA TRP A 14 12.85 -17.19 -9.48
C TRP A 14 14.31 -16.80 -9.80
N GLU A 15 15.15 -16.61 -8.78
CA GLU A 15 16.55 -16.15 -8.90
C GLU A 15 17.55 -17.26 -8.58
N ALA A 16 17.19 -18.53 -8.80
CA ALA A 16 18.01 -19.69 -8.46
C ALA A 16 19.40 -19.64 -9.14
N ASP A 17 19.47 -19.16 -10.38
CA ASP A 17 20.73 -19.06 -11.14
C ASP A 17 21.67 -18.00 -10.56
N ALA A 18 21.15 -16.84 -10.14
CA ALA A 18 21.92 -15.84 -9.43
C ALA A 18 22.31 -16.33 -8.03
N PHE A 19 21.45 -17.11 -7.38
CA PHE A 19 21.77 -17.69 -6.08
C PHE A 19 22.92 -18.70 -6.19
N GLN A 20 22.90 -19.56 -7.20
CA GLN A 20 24.00 -20.47 -7.49
C GLN A 20 25.33 -19.72 -7.68
N GLN A 21 25.36 -18.74 -8.58
CA GLN A 21 26.57 -17.93 -8.84
C GLN A 21 27.10 -17.28 -7.55
N TYR A 22 26.20 -16.82 -6.68
CA TYR A 22 26.57 -16.21 -5.40
C TYR A 22 27.23 -17.20 -4.44
N LEU A 23 26.73 -18.44 -4.38
CA LEU A 23 27.32 -19.49 -3.55
C LEU A 23 28.70 -19.92 -4.07
N GLU A 24 28.88 -19.98 -5.39
CA GLU A 24 30.16 -20.27 -6.04
C GLU A 24 31.20 -19.18 -5.72
N GLU A 25 30.84 -17.89 -5.86
CA GLU A 25 31.71 -16.76 -5.45
C GLU A 25 32.08 -16.80 -3.96
N MET A 26 31.14 -17.19 -3.10
CA MET A 26 31.36 -17.30 -1.66
C MET A 26 32.27 -18.48 -1.30
N ALA A 27 32.13 -19.63 -2.00
CA ALA A 27 32.98 -20.79 -1.78
C ALA A 27 34.43 -20.56 -2.21
N LEU A 28 34.66 -19.81 -3.31
CA LEU A 28 35.99 -19.36 -3.71
C LEU A 28 36.65 -18.45 -2.66
N GLN A 29 35.84 -17.77 -1.85
CA GLN A 29 36.35 -16.97 -0.72
C GLN A 29 36.50 -17.79 0.57
N GLY A 30 36.13 -19.08 0.59
CA GLY A 30 36.14 -19.95 1.78
C GLY A 30 34.94 -19.75 2.71
N TRP A 31 33.81 -19.27 2.19
CA TRP A 31 32.54 -19.16 2.93
C TRP A 31 31.54 -20.18 2.42
N PHE A 32 31.21 -21.17 3.24
CA PHE A 32 30.22 -22.19 2.89
C PHE A 32 28.91 -21.95 3.62
N LEU A 33 27.81 -22.24 2.93
CA LEU A 33 26.46 -21.99 3.43
C LEU A 33 26.11 -22.99 4.54
N GLU A 34 25.70 -22.48 5.70
CA GLU A 34 25.22 -23.26 6.85
C GLU A 34 23.70 -23.41 6.80
N ASN A 35 23.00 -22.33 6.45
CA ASN A 35 21.55 -22.29 6.49
C ASN A 35 21.00 -21.15 5.62
N VAL A 36 19.85 -21.40 4.98
CA VAL A 36 19.06 -20.41 4.23
C VAL A 36 17.71 -20.23 4.92
N GLY A 37 17.60 -19.20 5.74
CA GLY A 37 16.32 -18.76 6.31
C GLY A 37 15.50 -17.94 5.32
N GLY A 38 14.30 -17.50 5.73
CA GLY A 38 13.44 -16.64 4.89
C GLY A 38 14.09 -15.30 4.52
N SER A 39 14.78 -14.67 5.49
CA SER A 39 15.40 -13.35 5.31
C SER A 39 16.88 -13.30 5.70
N VAL A 40 17.47 -14.42 6.13
CA VAL A 40 18.86 -14.47 6.60
C VAL A 40 19.57 -15.69 6.04
N MET A 41 20.75 -15.48 5.44
CA MET A 41 21.68 -16.55 5.11
C MET A 41 22.82 -16.59 6.14
N LYS A 42 23.15 -17.80 6.60
CA LYS A 42 24.26 -18.03 7.54
C LYS A 42 25.36 -18.81 6.82
N PHE A 43 26.59 -18.36 6.97
CA PHE A 43 27.78 -18.98 6.41
C PHE A 43 28.78 -19.30 7.52
N TYR A 44 29.58 -20.34 7.32
CA TYR A 44 30.75 -20.66 8.13
C TYR A 44 32.02 -20.58 7.29
N ARG A 45 33.13 -20.25 7.94
CA ARG A 45 34.45 -20.21 7.32
C ARG A 45 35.02 -21.62 7.16
N ALA A 46 35.54 -21.91 5.98
CA ALA A 46 36.22 -23.15 5.62
C ALA A 46 37.41 -22.84 4.67
N GLN A 47 38.13 -23.87 4.24
CA GLN A 47 39.17 -23.70 3.23
C GLN A 47 38.52 -23.33 1.89
N PRO A 48 39.02 -22.29 1.19
CA PRO A 48 38.56 -21.94 -0.15
C PRO A 48 38.60 -23.14 -1.09
N GLU A 49 37.50 -23.39 -1.78
CA GLU A 49 37.35 -24.53 -2.67
C GLU A 49 36.49 -24.15 -3.88
N LYS A 50 36.90 -24.57 -5.07
CA LYS A 50 36.13 -24.39 -6.29
C LYS A 50 34.99 -25.41 -6.30
N ARG A 51 33.84 -25.00 -5.76
CA ARG A 51 32.60 -25.80 -5.74
C ARG A 51 31.66 -25.30 -6.81
N ARG A 52 31.02 -26.23 -7.52
CA ARG A 52 29.84 -25.95 -8.35
C ARG A 52 28.61 -26.19 -7.50
N TYR A 53 27.68 -25.23 -7.48
CA TYR A 53 26.46 -25.34 -6.69
C TYR A 53 25.24 -25.67 -7.56
N ALA A 54 24.23 -26.30 -6.96
CA ALA A 54 22.89 -26.40 -7.50
C ALA A 54 21.90 -25.90 -6.44
N ALA A 55 21.30 -24.74 -6.70
CA ALA A 55 20.26 -24.15 -5.85
C ALA A 55 18.89 -24.57 -6.39
N LEU A 56 18.36 -25.69 -5.89
CA LEU A 56 17.17 -26.33 -6.44
C LEU A 56 15.93 -26.06 -5.59
N LEU A 57 14.79 -25.99 -6.24
CA LEU A 57 13.48 -25.93 -5.59
C LEU A 57 12.84 -27.32 -5.63
N VAL A 58 12.29 -27.73 -4.49
CA VAL A 58 11.64 -29.04 -4.37
C VAL A 58 10.28 -29.00 -5.10
N PRO A 59 10.00 -29.96 -6.00
CA PRO A 59 8.72 -30.02 -6.71
C PRO A 59 7.53 -30.11 -5.74
N GLY A 60 6.53 -29.23 -5.90
CA GLY A 60 5.34 -29.21 -5.04
C GLY A 60 5.61 -28.80 -3.58
N SER A 61 6.77 -28.19 -3.30
CA SER A 61 7.06 -27.64 -1.97
C SER A 61 6.15 -26.47 -1.63
N SER A 62 5.87 -26.33 -0.33
CA SER A 62 5.08 -25.24 0.24
C SER A 62 5.83 -24.63 1.42
N SER A 63 5.61 -23.35 1.70
CA SER A 63 6.12 -22.71 2.92
C SER A 63 5.59 -23.37 4.19
N LEU A 64 4.45 -24.07 4.10
CA LEU A 64 3.79 -24.71 5.23
C LEU A 64 4.39 -26.07 5.58
N THR A 65 4.74 -26.88 4.57
CA THR A 65 5.25 -28.25 4.75
C THR A 65 6.72 -28.28 5.17
N GLY A 66 7.49 -27.23 4.86
CA GLY A 66 8.85 -27.04 5.34
C GLY A 66 9.93 -27.86 4.62
N ALA A 67 11.17 -27.70 5.10
CA ALA A 67 12.40 -28.13 4.43
C ALA A 67 12.64 -29.65 4.41
N ASP A 68 11.97 -30.40 5.28
CA ASP A 68 12.20 -31.84 5.53
C ASP A 68 10.93 -32.67 5.29
N SER A 69 10.12 -32.26 4.32
CA SER A 69 9.02 -33.11 3.86
C SER A 69 9.54 -34.43 3.26
N TRP A 70 8.70 -35.47 3.26
CA TRP A 70 9.04 -36.74 2.63
C TRP A 70 9.50 -36.59 1.17
N LYS A 71 8.85 -35.72 0.38
CA LYS A 71 9.26 -35.40 -0.99
C LYS A 71 10.63 -34.73 -1.05
N ALA A 72 10.92 -33.84 -0.11
CA ALA A 72 12.23 -33.22 0.03
C ALA A 72 13.31 -34.27 0.33
N GLU A 73 13.04 -35.26 1.17
CA GLU A 73 13.97 -36.37 1.42
C GLU A 73 14.22 -37.25 0.21
N GLN A 74 13.16 -37.61 -0.52
CA GLN A 74 13.30 -38.39 -1.76
C GLN A 74 14.15 -37.63 -2.79
N PHE A 75 13.87 -36.35 -2.99
CA PHE A 75 14.63 -35.50 -3.90
C PHE A 75 16.11 -35.38 -3.50
N ARG A 76 16.41 -35.34 -2.19
CA ARG A 76 17.81 -35.38 -1.69
C ARG A 76 18.53 -36.65 -2.10
N LYS A 77 17.90 -37.82 -1.93
CA LYS A 77 18.49 -39.11 -2.28
C LYS A 77 18.80 -39.19 -3.78
N GLU A 78 17.84 -38.79 -4.62
CA GLU A 78 18.01 -38.76 -6.08
C GLU A 78 19.18 -37.84 -6.50
N CYS A 79 19.33 -36.68 -5.87
CA CYS A 79 20.46 -35.77 -6.14
C CYS A 79 21.80 -36.35 -5.69
N GLN A 80 21.84 -37.00 -4.51
CA GLN A 80 23.05 -37.64 -3.99
C GLN A 80 23.50 -38.84 -4.86
N GLU A 81 22.55 -39.65 -5.33
CA GLU A 81 22.81 -40.74 -6.28
C GLU A 81 23.35 -40.21 -7.62
N ALA A 82 22.95 -39.01 -8.03
CA ALA A 82 23.48 -38.32 -9.21
C ALA A 82 24.85 -37.66 -9.00
N GLY A 83 25.48 -37.82 -7.83
CA GLY A 83 26.83 -37.31 -7.53
C GLY A 83 26.87 -35.89 -6.95
N TRP A 84 25.75 -35.41 -6.37
CA TRP A 84 25.68 -34.11 -5.71
C TRP A 84 25.65 -34.23 -4.19
N ASP A 85 26.60 -33.57 -3.51
CA ASP A 85 26.64 -33.52 -2.05
C ASP A 85 25.64 -32.51 -1.51
N PHE A 86 24.91 -32.91 -0.48
CA PHE A 86 23.93 -32.04 0.19
C PHE A 86 24.63 -31.06 1.15
N GLN A 87 24.41 -29.76 0.96
CA GLN A 87 24.96 -28.71 1.84
C GLN A 87 23.97 -28.33 2.94
N CYS A 88 22.77 -27.89 2.56
CA CYS A 88 21.74 -27.45 3.50
C CYS A 88 20.37 -27.33 2.82
N SER A 89 19.32 -27.24 3.64
CA SER A 89 17.95 -26.98 3.22
C SER A 89 17.46 -25.63 3.75
N GLY A 90 16.51 -25.05 3.03
CA GLY A 90 15.69 -23.91 3.43
C GLY A 90 14.21 -24.22 3.22
N THR A 91 13.35 -23.23 3.44
CA THR A 91 11.88 -23.41 3.32
C THR A 91 11.45 -23.98 1.97
N TYR A 92 12.07 -23.52 0.87
CA TYR A 92 11.83 -24.00 -0.49
C TYR A 92 13.09 -24.55 -1.17
N TRP A 93 14.26 -24.18 -0.64
CA TRP A 93 15.57 -24.44 -1.23
C TRP A 93 16.13 -25.77 -0.76
N GLN A 94 16.74 -26.50 -1.67
CA GLN A 94 17.74 -27.51 -1.36
C GLN A 94 19.02 -27.18 -2.10
N ILE A 95 20.08 -27.04 -1.32
CA ILE A 95 21.38 -26.59 -1.83
C ILE A 95 22.30 -27.78 -1.87
N PHE A 96 22.77 -28.09 -3.07
CA PHE A 96 23.74 -29.12 -3.32
C PHE A 96 25.02 -28.55 -3.90
N TYR A 97 26.13 -29.28 -3.79
CA TYR A 97 27.39 -28.93 -4.41
C TYR A 97 28.10 -30.16 -4.98
N THR A 98 29.03 -29.93 -5.89
CA THR A 98 29.98 -30.93 -6.36
C THR A 98 31.32 -30.26 -6.68
N THR A 99 32.40 -31.01 -6.58
CA THR A 99 33.74 -30.61 -7.03
C THR A 99 34.06 -31.17 -8.42
N ASP A 100 33.24 -32.11 -8.91
CA ASP A 100 33.41 -32.74 -10.21
C ASP A 100 32.63 -31.97 -11.28
N GLU A 101 33.36 -31.38 -12.24
CA GLU A 101 32.78 -30.62 -13.35
C GLU A 101 32.04 -31.53 -14.36
N SER A 102 32.29 -32.84 -14.34
CA SER A 102 31.67 -33.81 -15.25
C SER A 102 30.23 -34.18 -14.86
N VAL A 103 29.83 -33.93 -13.61
CA VAL A 103 28.50 -34.23 -13.09
C VAL A 103 27.45 -33.36 -13.80
N LYS A 104 26.49 -34.02 -14.44
CA LYS A 104 25.40 -33.36 -15.18
C LYS A 104 24.15 -33.23 -14.30
N LEU A 105 23.39 -32.17 -14.54
CA LEU A 105 22.06 -32.00 -13.97
C LEU A 105 21.09 -32.95 -14.71
N THR A 106 20.46 -33.87 -13.98
CA THR A 106 19.56 -34.89 -14.53
C THR A 106 18.16 -34.80 -13.89
N GLY A 107 17.16 -35.37 -14.56
CA GLY A 107 15.78 -35.44 -14.06
C GLY A 107 15.19 -34.09 -13.68
N ASP A 108 14.70 -33.97 -12.45
CA ASP A 108 14.09 -32.74 -11.91
C ASP A 108 15.12 -31.63 -11.59
N MET A 109 16.42 -31.91 -11.68
CA MET A 109 17.48 -30.90 -11.57
C MET A 109 17.74 -30.16 -12.89
N THR A 110 17.16 -30.62 -14.00
CA THR A 110 17.32 -29.97 -15.31
C THR A 110 16.80 -28.53 -15.27
N GLU A 111 17.45 -27.65 -16.02
CA GLU A 111 17.09 -26.21 -16.04
C GLU A 111 15.63 -26.00 -16.45
N GLU A 112 15.11 -26.80 -17.38
CA GLU A 112 13.70 -26.76 -17.79
C GLU A 112 12.73 -27.12 -16.66
N ARG A 113 12.98 -28.23 -15.94
CA ARG A 113 12.13 -28.66 -14.83
C ARG A 113 12.18 -27.66 -13.68
N GLN A 114 13.37 -27.17 -13.33
CA GLN A 114 13.52 -26.13 -12.32
C GLN A 114 12.84 -24.83 -12.72
N PHE A 115 12.93 -24.39 -13.98
CA PHE A 115 12.18 -23.24 -14.45
C PHE A 115 10.66 -23.41 -14.30
N LEU A 116 10.12 -24.58 -14.64
CA LEU A 116 8.69 -24.86 -14.47
C LEU A 116 8.26 -24.80 -12.99
N ILE A 117 9.09 -25.31 -12.07
CA ILE A 117 8.86 -25.22 -10.62
C ILE A 117 8.92 -23.76 -10.15
N GLN A 118 9.96 -23.02 -10.56
CA GLN A 118 10.11 -21.59 -10.25
C GLN A 118 8.92 -20.78 -10.75
N LYS A 119 8.42 -21.08 -11.96
CA LYS A 119 7.28 -20.41 -12.58
C LYS A 119 5.99 -20.73 -11.83
N ALA A 120 5.78 -21.98 -11.43
CA ALA A 120 4.63 -22.39 -10.64
C ALA A 120 4.60 -21.71 -9.26
N LEU A 121 5.76 -21.43 -8.66
CA LEU A 121 5.85 -20.79 -7.35
C LEU A 121 5.83 -19.25 -7.44
N SER A 122 6.53 -18.65 -8.41
CA SER A 122 6.76 -17.20 -8.49
C SER A 122 5.83 -16.47 -9.48
N TRP A 123 5.29 -17.18 -10.47
CA TRP A 123 4.44 -16.63 -11.53
C TRP A 123 3.11 -17.38 -11.64
N ASN A 124 2.50 -17.63 -10.48
CA ASN A 124 1.20 -18.29 -10.36
C ASN A 124 0.03 -17.35 -10.69
N GLY A 125 -1.19 -17.89 -10.75
CA GLY A 125 -2.40 -17.11 -11.04
C GLY A 125 -2.63 -15.95 -10.06
N SER A 126 -2.32 -16.16 -8.77
CA SER A 126 -2.43 -15.12 -7.75
C SER A 126 -1.48 -13.96 -8.02
N ALA A 127 -0.19 -14.21 -8.31
CA ALA A 127 0.79 -13.18 -8.64
C ALA A 127 0.40 -12.39 -9.90
N LYS A 128 -0.18 -13.04 -10.91
CA LYS A 128 -0.64 -12.38 -12.14
C LYS A 128 -1.77 -11.37 -11.91
N ILE A 129 -2.61 -11.60 -10.90
CA ILE A 129 -3.80 -10.78 -10.62
C ILE A 129 -3.50 -9.78 -9.51
N SER A 130 -2.89 -10.23 -8.42
CA SER A 130 -2.66 -9.43 -7.20
C SER A 130 -1.82 -8.19 -7.47
N TYR A 131 -0.67 -8.31 -8.12
CA TYR A 131 0.20 -7.15 -8.38
C TYR A 131 -0.50 -6.05 -9.20
N PRO A 132 -1.12 -6.35 -10.38
CA PRO A 132 -1.88 -5.33 -11.11
C PRO A 132 -3.04 -4.74 -10.33
N VAL A 133 -3.83 -5.57 -9.63
CA VAL A 133 -4.97 -5.09 -8.82
C VAL A 133 -4.47 -4.14 -7.73
N LEU A 134 -3.42 -4.50 -7.02
CA LEU A 134 -2.82 -3.67 -5.98
C LEU A 134 -2.31 -2.33 -6.53
N VAL A 135 -1.67 -2.33 -7.69
CA VAL A 135 -1.24 -1.09 -8.37
C VAL A 135 -2.44 -0.23 -8.75
N VAL A 136 -3.49 -0.82 -9.33
CA VAL A 136 -4.71 -0.10 -9.73
C VAL A 136 -5.42 0.51 -8.51
N LEU A 137 -5.60 -0.26 -7.43
CA LEU A 137 -6.22 0.23 -6.19
C LEU A 137 -5.41 1.37 -5.57
N SER A 138 -4.08 1.26 -5.60
CA SER A 138 -3.20 2.28 -5.06
C SER A 138 -3.23 3.56 -5.90
N LEU A 139 -3.21 3.45 -7.24
CA LEU A 139 -3.39 4.59 -8.14
C LEU A 139 -4.76 5.23 -8.00
N TRP A 140 -5.82 4.44 -7.82
CA TRP A 140 -7.17 4.93 -7.55
C TRP A 140 -7.21 5.73 -6.24
N SER A 141 -6.58 5.22 -5.18
CA SER A 141 -6.50 5.93 -3.90
C SER A 141 -5.73 7.24 -4.01
N LEU A 142 -4.59 7.26 -4.72
CA LEU A 142 -3.85 8.50 -5.00
C LEU A 142 -4.69 9.50 -5.79
N TYR A 143 -5.38 9.03 -6.84
CA TYR A 143 -6.27 9.84 -7.66
C TYR A 143 -7.43 10.42 -6.85
N SER A 144 -8.06 9.60 -6.00
CA SER A 144 -9.17 10.00 -5.14
C SER A 144 -8.74 11.09 -4.15
N ASN A 145 -7.54 10.97 -3.55
CA ASN A 145 -6.99 12.01 -2.68
C ASN A 145 -6.71 13.32 -3.43
N LEU A 146 -6.23 13.24 -4.67
CA LEU A 146 -5.97 14.40 -5.53
C LEU A 146 -7.22 15.12 -6.04
N GLN A 147 -8.42 14.54 -5.89
CA GLN A 147 -9.66 15.23 -6.24
C GLN A 147 -9.91 16.43 -5.35
N ASN A 148 -9.62 16.31 -4.05
CA ASN A 148 -9.73 17.41 -3.08
C ASN A 148 -8.34 17.71 -2.48
N PRO A 149 -7.49 18.44 -3.24
CA PRO A 149 -6.14 18.74 -2.78
C PRO A 149 -6.16 19.63 -1.53
N GLY A 150 -7.17 20.47 -1.32
CA GLY A 150 -7.31 21.30 -0.12
C GLY A 150 -7.30 20.45 1.16
N LYS A 151 -8.10 19.38 1.21
CA LYS A 151 -8.06 18.43 2.34
C LYS A 151 -6.77 17.62 2.39
N MET A 152 -6.30 17.12 1.25
CA MET A 152 -5.09 16.30 1.17
C MET A 152 -3.85 17.04 1.67
N PHE A 153 -3.66 18.29 1.24
CA PHE A 153 -2.50 19.10 1.62
C PHE A 153 -2.65 19.73 3.00
N ALA A 154 -3.86 19.93 3.52
CA ALA A 154 -4.06 20.41 4.88
C ALA A 154 -3.87 19.30 5.93
N ASP A 155 -3.97 18.03 5.54
CA ASP A 155 -3.80 16.87 6.43
C ASP A 155 -2.34 16.36 6.44
N PRO A 156 -1.60 16.50 7.56
CA PRO A 156 -0.23 16.01 7.68
C PRO A 156 -0.08 14.51 7.39
N VAL A 157 -1.08 13.71 7.77
CA VAL A 157 -1.08 12.26 7.57
C VAL A 157 -1.20 11.95 6.08
N ALA A 158 -2.13 12.63 5.38
CA ALA A 158 -2.31 12.44 3.94
C ALA A 158 -1.05 12.85 3.14
N LEU A 159 -0.39 13.95 3.51
CA LEU A 159 0.83 14.41 2.84
C LEU A 159 1.98 13.41 2.88
N MET A 160 2.09 12.63 3.95
CA MET A 160 3.12 11.62 4.08
C MET A 160 2.69 10.24 3.55
N LEU A 161 1.41 9.86 3.69
CA LEU A 161 0.88 8.59 3.18
C LEU A 161 0.86 8.51 1.65
N ASN A 162 0.58 9.60 0.95
CA ASN A 162 0.48 9.58 -0.51
C ASN A 162 1.83 9.29 -1.22
N PRO A 163 2.96 9.92 -0.86
CA PRO A 163 4.28 9.55 -1.37
C PRO A 163 4.67 8.11 -1.06
N LEU A 164 4.33 7.62 0.14
CA LEU A 164 4.52 6.22 0.55
C LEU A 164 3.78 5.27 -0.40
N LEU A 165 2.49 5.53 -0.63
CA LEU A 165 1.66 4.73 -1.53
C LEU A 165 2.21 4.75 -2.97
N LEU A 166 2.67 5.92 -3.43
CA LEU A 166 3.35 6.04 -4.73
C LEU A 166 4.64 5.22 -4.80
N GLY A 167 5.46 5.23 -3.75
CA GLY A 167 6.66 4.40 -3.65
C GLY A 167 6.35 2.91 -3.74
N ILE A 168 5.29 2.47 -3.04
CA ILE A 168 4.79 1.09 -3.09
C ILE A 168 4.30 0.72 -4.50
N CYS A 169 3.51 1.59 -5.15
CA CYS A 169 3.07 1.42 -6.54
C CYS A 169 4.25 1.15 -7.48
N ILE A 170 5.29 1.98 -7.39
CA ILE A 170 6.48 1.88 -8.23
C ILE A 170 7.22 0.58 -7.94
N SER A 171 7.42 0.24 -6.66
CA SER A 171 8.11 -0.99 -6.23
C SER A 171 7.43 -2.25 -6.77
N TRP A 172 6.10 -2.33 -6.61
CA TRP A 172 5.30 -3.45 -7.11
C TRP A 172 5.29 -3.53 -8.63
N THR A 173 5.17 -2.40 -9.33
CA THR A 173 5.23 -2.33 -10.80
C THR A 173 6.57 -2.85 -11.32
N VAL A 174 7.68 -2.40 -10.72
CA VAL A 174 9.03 -2.85 -11.08
C VAL A 174 9.20 -4.36 -10.82
N THR A 175 8.68 -4.85 -9.69
CA THR A 175 8.73 -6.27 -9.34
C THR A 175 7.95 -7.12 -10.33
N TYR A 176 6.73 -6.70 -10.67
CA TYR A 176 5.88 -7.38 -11.65
C TYR A 176 6.50 -7.40 -13.04
N ALA A 177 6.99 -6.26 -13.54
CA ALA A 177 7.63 -6.16 -14.86
C ALA A 177 8.85 -7.08 -14.99
N ARG A 178 9.60 -7.28 -13.90
CA ARG A 178 10.75 -8.20 -13.87
C ARG A 178 10.34 -9.64 -13.92
N LEU A 179 9.36 -10.04 -13.11
CA LEU A 179 8.81 -11.39 -13.13
C LEU A 179 8.22 -11.71 -14.50
N PHE A 180 7.51 -10.75 -15.09
CA PHE A 180 6.98 -10.86 -16.45
C PHE A 180 8.10 -11.07 -17.47
N ARG A 181 9.12 -10.19 -17.50
CA ARG A 181 10.27 -10.29 -18.43
C ARG A 181 11.04 -11.58 -18.24
N TRP A 182 11.26 -12.02 -17.00
CA TRP A 182 11.88 -13.30 -16.68
C TRP A 182 11.05 -14.47 -17.24
N ASN A 183 9.75 -14.53 -16.95
CA ASN A 183 8.89 -15.61 -17.44
C ASN A 183 8.83 -15.64 -18.98
N CYS A 184 8.71 -14.48 -19.63
CA CYS A 184 8.73 -14.37 -21.10
C CYS A 184 10.05 -14.87 -21.68
N GLY A 185 11.19 -14.39 -21.18
CA GLY A 185 12.51 -14.77 -21.69
C GLY A 185 12.79 -16.27 -21.57
N ASN A 186 12.50 -16.86 -20.41
CA ASN A 186 12.71 -18.30 -20.20
C ASN A 186 11.68 -19.16 -20.97
N THR A 187 10.44 -18.69 -21.13
CA THR A 187 9.45 -19.40 -21.96
C THR A 187 9.87 -19.40 -23.44
N MET A 188 10.46 -18.31 -23.93
CA MET A 188 10.99 -18.24 -25.29
C MET A 188 12.20 -19.16 -25.46
N ALA A 189 13.11 -19.20 -24.49
CA ALA A 189 14.27 -20.09 -24.50
C ALA A 189 13.87 -21.57 -24.68
N ILE A 190 12.85 -22.03 -23.94
CA ILE A 190 12.30 -23.39 -24.10
C ILE A 190 11.72 -23.61 -25.50
N LYS A 191 10.92 -22.67 -26.01
CA LYS A 191 10.28 -22.80 -27.32
C LYS A 191 11.29 -22.86 -28.47
N GLU A 192 12.37 -22.12 -28.37
CA GLU A 192 13.39 -21.97 -29.41
C GLU A 192 14.59 -22.92 -29.22
N GLY A 193 14.60 -23.73 -28.16
CA GLY A 193 15.75 -24.59 -27.82
C GLY A 193 17.03 -23.81 -27.51
N ARG A 194 16.91 -22.55 -27.08
CA ARG A 194 18.04 -21.67 -26.75
C ARG A 194 18.43 -21.84 -25.28
N PRO A 195 19.71 -21.61 -24.92
CA PRO A 195 20.11 -21.60 -23.51
C PRO A 195 19.32 -20.58 -22.69
N PHE A 196 19.02 -20.92 -21.43
CA PHE A 196 18.30 -20.02 -20.53
C PHE A 196 19.10 -18.72 -20.28
N PRO A 197 18.43 -17.55 -20.29
CA PRO A 197 19.10 -16.28 -20.01
C PRO A 197 19.69 -16.27 -18.60
N ARG A 198 21.01 -16.15 -18.48
CA ARG A 198 21.69 -16.03 -17.18
C ARG A 198 21.50 -14.63 -16.59
N MET A 199 21.18 -14.57 -15.31
CA MET A 199 21.12 -13.34 -14.54
C MET A 199 22.52 -12.81 -14.24
N ASN A 200 22.68 -11.50 -14.32
CA ASN A 200 23.88 -10.83 -13.86
C ASN A 200 23.85 -10.62 -12.34
N LEU A 201 24.66 -11.38 -11.61
CA LEU A 201 24.71 -11.37 -10.15
C LEU A 201 25.00 -9.98 -9.56
N GLN A 202 26.05 -9.29 -10.03
CA GLN A 202 26.46 -7.99 -9.48
C GLN A 202 25.35 -6.93 -9.63
N ARG A 203 24.71 -6.87 -10.80
CA ARG A 203 23.58 -5.98 -11.06
C ARG A 203 22.40 -6.31 -10.15
N LYS A 204 22.18 -7.60 -9.87
CA LYS A 204 21.10 -8.08 -9.02
C LYS A 204 21.30 -7.71 -7.56
N VAL A 205 22.48 -8.01 -7.01
CA VAL A 205 22.83 -7.71 -5.61
C VAL A 205 22.82 -6.20 -5.35
N SER A 206 23.43 -5.41 -6.26
CA SER A 206 23.41 -3.94 -6.14
C SER A 206 21.99 -3.38 -6.17
N PHE A 207 21.10 -3.93 -7.01
CA PHE A 207 19.71 -3.50 -7.04
C PHE A 207 18.96 -3.91 -5.78
N LYS A 208 19.15 -5.14 -5.27
CA LYS A 208 18.49 -5.59 -4.04
C LYS A 208 18.84 -4.73 -2.84
N LYS A 209 20.13 -4.37 -2.69
CA LYS A 209 20.57 -3.45 -1.64
C LYS A 209 19.82 -2.11 -1.71
N ARG A 210 19.59 -1.59 -2.92
CA ARG A 210 18.80 -0.36 -3.12
C ARG A 210 17.33 -0.54 -2.73
N ILE A 211 16.70 -1.66 -3.08
CA ILE A 211 15.31 -1.92 -2.64
C ILE A 211 15.23 -2.00 -1.13
N ILE A 212 16.10 -2.78 -0.48
CA ILE A 212 16.07 -2.96 0.98
C ILE A 212 16.24 -1.61 1.69
N LEU A 213 17.18 -0.77 1.23
CA LEU A 213 17.37 0.56 1.78
C LEU A 213 16.14 1.46 1.57
N LEU A 214 15.48 1.38 0.41
CA LEU A 214 14.24 2.12 0.17
C LEU A 214 13.11 1.64 1.09
N ASP A 215 12.93 0.34 1.25
CA ASP A 215 11.91 -0.24 2.12
C ASP A 215 12.18 0.11 3.60
N GLU A 216 13.44 0.13 4.04
CA GLU A 216 13.82 0.58 5.39
C GLU A 216 13.47 2.05 5.63
N ILE A 217 13.79 2.94 4.69
CA ILE A 217 13.40 4.36 4.76
C ILE A 217 11.88 4.49 4.81
N LEU A 218 11.17 3.69 4.02
CA LEU A 218 9.72 3.68 3.95
C LEU A 218 9.08 3.27 5.28
N ILE A 219 9.60 2.21 5.90
CA ILE A 219 9.17 1.74 7.21
C ILE A 219 9.44 2.80 8.27
N LEU A 220 10.63 3.43 8.27
CA LEU A 220 10.97 4.49 9.21
C LEU A 220 10.05 5.71 9.06
N ALA A 221 9.68 6.07 7.82
CA ALA A 221 8.73 7.16 7.56
C ALA A 221 7.33 6.83 8.12
N VAL A 222 6.85 5.59 7.96
CA VAL A 222 5.58 5.12 8.55
C VAL A 222 5.64 5.14 10.09
N LEU A 223 6.75 4.72 10.68
CA LEU A 223 6.93 4.74 12.13
C LEU A 223 6.96 6.16 12.70
N ALA A 224 7.67 7.09 12.03
CA ALA A 224 7.69 8.50 12.40
C ALA A 224 6.28 9.13 12.29
N LEU A 225 5.52 8.74 11.26
CA LEU A 225 4.13 9.16 11.06
C LEU A 225 3.21 8.72 12.19
N ALA A 226 3.26 7.43 12.54
CA ALA A 226 2.47 6.90 13.62
C ALA A 226 2.80 7.61 14.95
N PHE A 227 4.06 8.00 15.15
CA PHE A 227 4.48 8.74 16.34
C PHE A 227 3.91 10.17 16.36
N SER A 228 3.69 10.78 15.19
CA SER A 228 3.14 12.13 15.06
C SER A 228 1.63 12.23 15.17
N SER A 229 0.88 11.17 14.84
CA SER A 229 -0.60 11.20 14.79
C SER A 229 -1.26 10.94 16.15
N SER A 230 -0.70 10.03 16.96
CA SER A 230 -0.91 9.92 18.41
C SER A 230 -0.16 8.69 18.95
N MET A 231 0.36 8.77 20.17
CA MET A 231 0.98 7.61 20.85
C MET A 231 0.04 6.39 20.93
N ARG A 232 -1.28 6.62 20.95
CA ARG A 232 -2.32 5.58 21.05
C ARG A 232 -2.55 4.85 19.71
N ALA A 233 -2.61 5.57 18.59
CA ALA A 233 -2.70 4.98 17.25
C ALA A 233 -1.42 4.20 16.88
N LEU A 234 -0.25 4.71 17.28
CA LEU A 234 1.01 3.97 17.15
C LEU A 234 1.00 2.69 17.98
N ALA A 235 0.60 2.76 19.25
CA ALA A 235 0.53 1.58 20.11
C ALA A 235 -0.43 0.52 19.54
N GLY A 236 -1.64 0.91 19.11
CA GLY A 236 -2.62 0.00 18.55
C GLY A 236 -2.18 -0.66 17.24
N THR A 237 -1.55 0.11 16.34
CA THR A 237 -1.03 -0.42 15.07
C THR A 237 0.17 -1.36 15.26
N MET A 238 1.10 -1.02 16.16
CA MET A 238 2.23 -1.89 16.54
C MET A 238 1.75 -3.18 17.20
N LEU A 239 0.81 -3.09 18.15
CA LEU A 239 0.29 -4.26 18.85
C LEU A 239 -0.46 -5.20 17.90
N SER A 240 -1.28 -4.63 17.01
CA SER A 240 -2.00 -5.39 15.97
C SER A 240 -1.05 -6.06 14.99
N SER A 241 0.01 -5.39 14.55
CA SER A 241 0.98 -5.96 13.60
C SER A 241 1.84 -7.06 14.23
N ILE A 242 2.29 -6.90 15.50
CA ILE A 242 2.96 -7.96 16.26
C ILE A 242 2.03 -9.17 16.42
N LEU A 243 0.76 -8.94 16.77
CA LEU A 243 -0.23 -9.98 16.98
C LEU A 243 -0.50 -10.78 15.70
N ILE A 244 -0.62 -10.12 14.54
CA ILE A 244 -0.74 -10.79 13.23
C ILE A 244 0.46 -11.72 12.98
N VAL A 245 1.68 -11.27 13.30
CA VAL A 245 2.89 -12.09 13.13
C VAL A 245 2.86 -13.30 14.07
N VAL A 246 2.49 -13.10 15.33
CA VAL A 246 2.39 -14.18 16.32
C VAL A 246 1.32 -15.21 15.92
N ILE A 247 0.13 -14.76 15.53
CA ILE A 247 -0.96 -15.62 15.02
C ILE A 247 -0.49 -16.40 13.78
N SER A 248 0.14 -15.72 12.83
CA SER A 248 0.67 -16.34 11.61
C SER A 248 1.68 -17.43 11.92
N LEU A 249 2.62 -17.18 12.84
CA LEU A 249 3.61 -18.17 13.25
C LEU A 249 2.97 -19.34 14.02
N PHE A 250 2.00 -19.05 14.88
CA PHE A 250 1.27 -20.06 15.64
C PHE A 250 0.47 -21.01 14.73
N VAL A 251 -0.35 -20.47 13.84
CA VAL A 251 -1.15 -21.26 12.88
C VAL A 251 -0.23 -22.06 11.95
N ARG A 252 0.89 -21.46 11.51
CA ARG A 252 1.89 -22.18 10.71
C ARG A 252 2.51 -23.35 11.48
N ASN A 253 2.84 -23.16 12.75
CA ASN A 253 3.40 -24.22 13.59
C ASN A 253 2.40 -25.35 13.81
N LEU A 254 1.12 -25.03 14.02
CA LEU A 254 0.04 -26.02 14.12
C LEU A 254 -0.10 -26.84 12.85
N LEU A 255 -0.13 -26.19 11.69
CA LEU A 255 -0.24 -26.89 10.40
C LEU A 255 1.00 -27.71 10.06
N ARG A 256 2.18 -27.29 10.51
CA ARG A 256 3.39 -28.08 10.31
C ARG A 256 3.33 -29.42 11.06
N ASN A 257 2.67 -29.46 12.20
CA ASN A 257 2.56 -30.66 13.03
C ASN A 257 1.32 -31.51 12.69
N ASN A 258 0.23 -30.87 12.27
CA ASN A 258 -1.09 -31.51 12.11
C ASN A 258 -1.67 -31.39 10.69
N GLY A 259 -0.90 -30.89 9.72
CA GLY A 259 -1.35 -30.65 8.36
C GLY A 259 -1.69 -31.92 7.60
N SER A 260 -2.53 -31.80 6.58
CA SER A 260 -2.96 -32.93 5.75
C SER A 260 -1.86 -33.43 4.81
N GLY A 261 -0.79 -32.65 4.63
CA GLY A 261 0.28 -32.90 3.67
C GLY A 261 -0.10 -32.49 2.24
N ASN A 262 -1.36 -32.11 2.00
CA ASN A 262 -1.79 -31.50 0.75
C ASN A 262 -1.64 -29.98 0.83
N ALA A 263 -0.76 -29.44 -0.02
CA ALA A 263 -0.42 -28.02 -0.01
C ALA A 263 -1.64 -27.09 -0.12
N ARG A 264 -2.66 -27.47 -0.91
CA ARG A 264 -3.86 -26.64 -1.09
C ARG A 264 -4.71 -26.55 0.18
N ASP A 265 -4.92 -27.70 0.84
CA ASP A 265 -5.77 -27.79 2.03
C ASP A 265 -5.08 -27.15 3.23
N ASP A 266 -3.76 -27.33 3.35
CA ASP A 266 -2.95 -26.66 4.37
C ASP A 266 -2.97 -25.14 4.19
N TRP A 267 -2.92 -24.63 2.95
CA TRP A 267 -3.03 -23.19 2.66
C TRP A 267 -4.41 -22.62 2.95
N MET A 268 -5.49 -23.35 2.62
CA MET A 268 -6.85 -22.95 2.98
C MET A 268 -7.02 -22.88 4.50
N SER A 269 -6.54 -23.92 5.20
CA SER A 269 -6.59 -23.99 6.66
C SER A 269 -5.76 -22.86 7.31
N TYR A 270 -4.61 -22.52 6.73
CA TYR A 270 -3.79 -21.39 7.16
C TYR A 270 -4.53 -20.06 7.00
N ALA A 271 -5.09 -19.80 5.81
CA ALA A 271 -5.79 -18.56 5.52
C ALA A 271 -7.01 -18.36 6.42
N VAL A 272 -7.81 -19.42 6.62
CA VAL A 272 -8.98 -19.39 7.51
C VAL A 272 -8.54 -19.22 8.97
N GLY A 273 -7.54 -19.99 9.43
CA GLY A 273 -7.06 -19.93 10.81
C GLY A 273 -6.50 -18.56 11.18
N VAL A 274 -5.63 -17.98 10.33
CA VAL A 274 -5.09 -16.63 10.53
C VAL A 274 -6.21 -15.60 10.43
N GLY A 275 -7.10 -15.70 9.44
CA GLY A 275 -8.20 -14.76 9.24
C GLY A 275 -9.14 -14.68 10.44
N VAL A 276 -9.62 -15.83 10.93
CA VAL A 276 -10.54 -15.91 12.07
C VAL A 276 -9.87 -15.40 13.34
N LEU A 277 -8.63 -15.83 13.63
CA LEU A 277 -7.91 -15.38 14.82
C LEU A 277 -7.64 -13.87 14.79
N CYS A 278 -7.25 -13.32 13.63
CA CYS A 278 -7.06 -11.88 13.47
C CYS A 278 -8.39 -11.11 13.66
N MET A 279 -9.50 -11.60 13.10
CA MET A 279 -10.81 -10.97 13.25
C MET A 279 -11.31 -10.94 14.70
N ILE A 280 -10.91 -11.90 15.53
CA ILE A 280 -11.30 -11.94 16.95
C ILE A 280 -10.31 -11.14 17.81
N LEU A 281 -9.01 -11.39 17.65
CA LEU A 281 -7.99 -10.90 18.58
C LEU A 281 -7.62 -9.43 18.33
N ILE A 282 -7.64 -8.95 17.08
CA ILE A 282 -7.29 -7.54 16.79
C ILE A 282 -8.32 -6.58 17.39
N PRO A 283 -9.64 -6.75 17.21
CA PRO A 283 -10.63 -5.88 17.86
C PRO A 283 -10.57 -5.95 19.38
N LEU A 284 -10.37 -7.13 19.96
CA LEU A 284 -10.21 -7.29 21.41
C LEU A 284 -8.99 -6.55 21.96
N CYS A 285 -7.85 -6.66 21.27
CA CYS A 285 -6.64 -5.92 21.64
C CYS A 285 -6.82 -4.40 21.51
N ASN A 286 -7.47 -3.94 20.44
CA ASN A 286 -7.74 -2.51 20.26
C ASN A 286 -8.73 -1.97 21.30
N ALA A 287 -9.78 -2.72 21.64
CA ALA A 287 -10.72 -2.36 22.70
C ALA A 287 -10.07 -2.33 24.10
N ALA A 288 -9.13 -3.23 24.37
CA ALA A 288 -8.34 -3.17 25.60
C ALA A 288 -7.43 -1.93 25.60
N ALA A 289 -6.75 -1.65 24.48
CA ALA A 289 -5.87 -0.49 24.37
C ALA A 289 -6.60 0.84 24.56
N THR A 290 -7.82 0.99 24.03
CA THR A 290 -8.65 2.20 24.23
C THR A 290 -9.06 2.35 25.70
N HIS A 291 -9.47 1.26 26.36
CA HIS A 291 -9.82 1.29 27.78
C HIS A 291 -8.64 1.72 28.68
N PHE A 292 -7.42 1.24 28.40
CA PHE A 292 -6.24 1.56 29.23
C PHE A 292 -5.63 2.93 28.93
N LEU A 293 -5.72 3.39 27.69
CA LEU A 293 -5.01 4.61 27.31
C LEU A 293 -5.89 5.85 27.51
N GLY A 294 -7.23 5.79 27.48
CA GLY A 294 -8.18 6.92 27.68
C GLY A 294 -8.94 7.34 26.38
N ALA A 295 -9.83 8.35 26.42
CA ALA A 295 -10.48 8.91 25.22
C ALA A 295 -9.56 9.90 24.49
N ASP A 296 -9.72 10.09 23.18
CA ASP A 296 -8.96 11.09 22.40
C ASP A 296 -9.45 12.51 22.70
N GLU A 297 -8.57 13.50 22.54
CA GLU A 297 -8.99 14.90 22.44
C GLU A 297 -9.93 15.07 21.24
N PRO A 298 -10.99 15.88 21.34
CA PRO A 298 -11.92 16.09 20.24
C PRO A 298 -11.19 16.66 19.03
N ASP A 299 -11.30 15.98 17.88
CA ASP A 299 -10.78 16.43 16.59
C ASP A 299 -11.39 17.82 16.29
N THR A 300 -10.58 18.87 16.40
CA THR A 300 -11.04 20.28 16.38
C THR A 300 -11.57 20.73 15.01
N GLY A 301 -11.77 19.81 14.05
CA GLY A 301 -12.22 20.10 12.69
C GLY A 301 -11.24 20.94 11.87
N ARG A 302 -10.07 21.30 12.44
CA ARG A 302 -9.07 22.18 11.86
C ARG A 302 -7.76 21.44 11.63
N LYS A 303 -7.28 21.47 10.40
CA LYS A 303 -6.00 20.90 9.98
C LYS A 303 -5.20 21.95 9.22
N HIS A 304 -3.89 21.99 9.42
CA HIS A 304 -3.02 22.94 8.74
C HIS A 304 -1.63 22.38 8.53
N THR A 305 -1.07 22.66 7.35
CA THR A 305 0.33 22.47 7.01
C THR A 305 0.87 23.69 6.26
N VAL A 306 2.17 23.70 5.98
CA VAL A 306 2.82 24.74 5.16
C VAL A 306 2.18 24.90 3.77
N PHE A 307 1.48 23.88 3.25
CA PHE A 307 0.90 23.89 1.91
C PHE A 307 -0.58 24.29 1.86
N ALA A 308 -1.35 24.02 2.92
CA ALA A 308 -2.77 24.37 2.98
C ALA A 308 -3.31 24.37 4.41
N SER A 309 -4.41 25.07 4.64
CA SER A 309 -5.25 24.91 5.83
C SER A 309 -6.65 24.48 5.43
N TYR A 310 -7.30 23.75 6.34
CA TYR A 310 -8.66 23.27 6.22
C TYR A 310 -9.36 23.42 7.58
N GLN A 311 -10.53 24.03 7.58
CA GLN A 311 -11.43 24.10 8.72
C GLN A 311 -12.81 23.64 8.28
N ALA A 312 -13.40 22.69 9.00
CA ALA A 312 -14.62 22.01 8.61
C ALA A 312 -15.79 22.31 9.55
N ASN A 313 -16.93 22.69 8.98
CA ASN A 313 -18.23 22.75 9.66
C ASN A 313 -18.19 23.47 11.02
N ASP A 314 -17.41 24.54 11.10
CA ASP A 314 -17.42 25.41 12.27
C ASP A 314 -18.75 26.17 12.26
N VAL A 315 -19.56 26.03 13.30
CA VAL A 315 -20.90 26.63 13.34
C VAL A 315 -20.77 28.04 13.88
N GLN A 316 -21.03 29.02 13.03
CA GLN A 316 -21.04 30.44 13.40
C GLN A 316 -22.47 30.98 13.38
N MET A 317 -22.73 32.07 14.10
CA MET A 317 -24.01 32.78 14.03
C MET A 317 -23.85 33.97 13.10
N SER A 318 -24.74 34.10 12.10
CA SER A 318 -24.80 35.30 11.26
C SER A 318 -25.38 36.48 12.04
N SER A 319 -25.23 37.70 11.50
CA SER A 319 -25.83 38.90 12.08
C SER A 319 -27.35 38.86 12.17
N SER A 320 -28.02 38.03 11.35
CA SER A 320 -29.46 37.78 11.43
C SER A 320 -29.86 36.69 12.44
N GLY A 321 -28.89 36.07 13.12
CA GLY A 321 -29.11 35.05 14.16
C GLY A 321 -29.28 33.62 13.63
N LYS A 322 -28.92 33.36 12.36
CA LYS A 322 -28.93 32.01 11.78
C LYS A 322 -27.62 31.28 12.03
N SER A 323 -27.70 29.97 12.29
CA SER A 323 -26.52 29.11 12.35
C SER A 323 -26.00 28.82 10.95
N VAL A 324 -24.72 29.12 10.70
CA VAL A 324 -24.05 28.93 9.41
C VAL A 324 -22.92 27.92 9.60
N GLY A 325 -22.93 26.86 8.79
CA GLY A 325 -21.80 25.94 8.70
C GLY A 325 -20.69 26.54 7.85
N VAL A 326 -19.52 26.79 8.45
CA VAL A 326 -18.39 27.42 7.76
C VAL A 326 -17.33 26.37 7.45
N THR A 327 -16.99 26.25 6.16
CA THR A 327 -15.84 25.46 5.70
C THR A 327 -14.84 26.36 4.99
N VAL A 328 -13.61 26.41 5.49
CA VAL A 328 -12.54 27.26 4.95
C VAL A 328 -11.38 26.42 4.43
N TYR A 329 -10.90 26.75 3.24
CA TYR A 329 -9.64 26.28 2.68
C TYR A 329 -8.76 27.48 2.36
N THR A 330 -7.50 27.43 2.79
CA THR A 330 -6.50 28.43 2.38
C THR A 330 -5.23 27.75 1.91
N SER A 331 -4.56 28.31 0.91
CA SER A 331 -3.29 27.79 0.42
C SER A 331 -2.47 28.88 -0.29
N PRO A 332 -1.15 28.95 -0.08
CA PRO A 332 -0.26 29.79 -0.88
C PRO A 332 -0.14 29.31 -2.34
N ILE A 333 -0.61 28.10 -2.65
CA ILE A 333 -0.55 27.50 -3.99
C ILE A 333 -1.93 27.60 -4.63
N SER A 334 -2.10 28.54 -5.54
CA SER A 334 -3.41 28.83 -6.16
C SER A 334 -4.04 27.64 -6.89
N TRP A 335 -3.23 26.70 -7.41
CA TRP A 335 -3.72 25.46 -8.01
C TRP A 335 -4.51 24.59 -7.02
N ILE A 336 -4.11 24.55 -5.75
CA ILE A 336 -4.81 23.77 -4.71
C ILE A 336 -6.24 24.30 -4.56
N ILE A 337 -6.40 25.61 -4.47
CA ILE A 337 -7.71 26.26 -4.32
C ILE A 337 -8.54 26.11 -5.59
N ALA A 338 -7.96 26.41 -6.75
CA ALA A 338 -8.65 26.29 -8.04
C ALA A 338 -9.10 24.85 -8.35
N LYS A 339 -8.37 23.84 -7.90
CA LYS A 339 -8.77 22.43 -8.06
C LYS A 339 -9.78 22.00 -6.99
N THR A 340 -9.59 22.42 -5.74
CA THR A 340 -10.52 22.12 -4.64
C THR A 340 -11.90 22.75 -4.86
N SER A 341 -11.95 23.94 -5.46
CA SER A 341 -13.21 24.61 -5.75
C SER A 341 -14.06 23.84 -6.75
N LYS A 342 -13.48 22.99 -7.60
CA LYS A 342 -14.25 22.12 -8.51
C LYS A 342 -15.02 21.01 -7.78
N CYS A 343 -14.75 20.79 -6.50
CA CYS A 343 -15.56 19.92 -5.65
C CYS A 343 -16.85 20.62 -5.16
N TYR A 344 -17.02 21.90 -5.49
CA TYR A 344 -18.15 22.73 -5.09
C TYR A 344 -18.79 23.38 -6.33
N PRO A 345 -20.12 23.60 -6.33
CA PRO A 345 -21.08 23.06 -5.36
C PRO A 345 -21.06 21.52 -5.32
N LYS A 346 -21.37 20.92 -4.16
CA LYS A 346 -21.36 19.46 -4.04
C LYS A 346 -22.42 18.90 -5.00
N ASP A 347 -22.04 17.89 -5.79
CA ASP A 347 -23.01 17.18 -6.64
C ASP A 347 -23.96 16.36 -5.76
N MET A 348 -25.14 16.91 -5.53
CA MET A 348 -26.23 16.29 -4.76
C MET A 348 -27.42 15.91 -5.64
N THR A 349 -27.26 16.00 -6.97
CA THR A 349 -28.33 15.83 -7.98
C THR A 349 -29.01 14.46 -7.97
N LYS A 350 -28.36 13.46 -7.33
CA LYS A 350 -28.94 12.14 -7.10
C LYS A 350 -30.15 12.17 -6.16
N TRP A 351 -30.16 13.05 -5.17
CA TRP A 351 -31.20 13.10 -4.13
C TRP A 351 -31.92 14.46 -4.04
N TRP A 352 -31.33 15.52 -4.60
CA TRP A 352 -31.80 16.90 -4.51
C TRP A 352 -31.84 17.51 -5.90
N ASP A 353 -32.78 18.41 -6.14
CA ASP A 353 -32.70 19.31 -7.28
C ASP A 353 -31.82 20.50 -6.90
N GLN A 354 -30.94 20.92 -7.80
CA GLN A 354 -29.88 21.90 -7.54
C GLN A 354 -29.91 22.99 -8.62
N MET A 355 -29.84 24.25 -8.21
CA MET A 355 -29.74 25.40 -9.12
C MET A 355 -28.75 26.43 -8.59
N GLU A 356 -27.90 26.94 -9.49
CA GLU A 356 -27.09 28.13 -9.21
C GLU A 356 -27.96 29.36 -9.48
N LEU A 357 -28.13 30.20 -8.46
CA LEU A 357 -29.00 31.38 -8.48
C LEU A 357 -28.21 32.62 -8.91
N GLU A 358 -28.90 33.57 -9.54
CA GLU A 358 -28.33 34.88 -9.83
C GLU A 358 -28.06 35.64 -8.52
N LEU A 359 -26.94 36.37 -8.48
CA LEU A 359 -26.60 37.20 -7.33
C LEU A 359 -27.56 38.41 -7.27
N PRO A 360 -28.06 38.79 -6.08
CA PRO A 360 -28.91 39.96 -5.93
C PRO A 360 -28.23 41.23 -6.45
N ALA A 361 -28.94 42.03 -7.25
CA ALA A 361 -28.41 43.27 -7.82
C ALA A 361 -27.93 44.26 -6.75
N GLU A 362 -28.53 44.21 -5.55
CA GLU A 362 -28.18 45.05 -4.41
C GLU A 362 -26.85 44.67 -3.75
N LEU A 363 -26.23 43.55 -4.13
CA LEU A 363 -24.91 43.13 -3.65
C LEU A 363 -23.79 44.05 -4.20
N GLY A 364 -24.02 44.68 -5.36
CA GLY A 364 -23.06 45.58 -6.01
C GLY A 364 -21.94 44.84 -6.76
N GLU A 365 -20.90 45.58 -7.17
CA GLU A 365 -19.73 44.99 -7.83
C GLU A 365 -18.89 44.21 -6.82
N VAL A 366 -18.67 42.93 -7.11
CA VAL A 366 -17.76 42.07 -6.35
C VAL A 366 -16.30 42.50 -6.62
N PRO A 367 -15.42 42.54 -5.59
CA PRO A 367 -14.03 42.92 -5.74
C PRO A 367 -13.27 42.12 -6.82
N GLU A 368 -12.34 42.78 -7.52
CA GLU A 368 -11.58 42.18 -8.62
C GLU A 368 -10.82 40.91 -8.17
N GLY A 369 -11.08 39.79 -8.86
CA GLY A 369 -10.47 38.49 -8.54
C GLY A 369 -11.20 37.64 -7.49
N THR A 370 -12.37 38.10 -7.01
CA THR A 370 -13.27 37.31 -6.15
C THR A 370 -14.43 36.74 -6.98
N GLU A 371 -14.70 35.46 -6.80
CA GLU A 371 -15.83 34.73 -7.39
C GLU A 371 -16.83 34.43 -6.27
N VAL A 372 -18.11 34.73 -6.50
CA VAL A 372 -19.23 34.42 -5.60
C VAL A 372 -20.25 33.59 -6.36
N SER A 373 -20.58 32.41 -5.84
CA SER A 373 -21.64 31.56 -6.38
C SER A 373 -22.65 31.27 -5.28
N TRP A 374 -23.94 31.33 -5.61
CA TRP A 374 -25.04 30.98 -4.72
C TRP A 374 -25.76 29.75 -5.28
N CYS A 375 -25.76 28.65 -4.52
CA CYS A 375 -26.37 27.41 -4.93
C CYS A 375 -27.48 27.03 -3.96
N ARG A 376 -28.67 26.75 -4.51
CA ARG A 376 -29.85 26.34 -3.76
C ARG A 376 -30.19 24.88 -4.06
N TYR A 377 -30.56 24.15 -3.01
CA TYR A 377 -30.91 22.75 -3.08
C TYR A 377 -32.31 22.47 -2.52
N MET A 378 -33.12 21.74 -3.29
CA MET A 378 -34.49 21.36 -2.97
C MET A 378 -34.61 19.83 -2.88
N VAL A 379 -35.42 19.30 -1.96
CA VAL A 379 -35.65 17.85 -1.88
C VAL A 379 -36.43 17.39 -3.12
N ARG A 380 -35.91 16.39 -3.83
CA ARG A 380 -36.67 15.71 -4.90
C ARG A 380 -37.69 14.77 -4.26
N LYS A 381 -38.99 15.05 -4.44
CA LYS A 381 -40.05 14.13 -4.00
C LYS A 381 -40.09 12.92 -4.93
N ASP A 382 -40.13 11.71 -4.38
CA ASP A 382 -40.12 10.46 -5.17
C ASP A 382 -41.29 10.45 -6.19
N GLY A 383 -40.95 10.32 -7.47
CA GLY A 383 -41.92 10.29 -8.58
C GLY A 383 -42.45 11.67 -9.03
N ALA A 384 -41.97 12.77 -8.46
CA ALA A 384 -42.31 14.13 -8.90
C ALA A 384 -41.40 14.62 -10.03
N GLU A 385 -41.91 15.55 -10.85
CA GLU A 385 -41.11 16.29 -11.82
C GLU A 385 -40.05 17.15 -11.12
N PRO A 386 -38.92 17.46 -11.79
CA PRO A 386 -37.91 18.37 -11.25
C PRO A 386 -38.53 19.70 -10.83
N VAL A 387 -38.06 20.27 -9.73
CA VAL A 387 -38.53 21.58 -9.25
C VAL A 387 -38.36 22.63 -10.35
N SER A 388 -39.42 23.40 -10.64
CA SER A 388 -39.39 24.47 -11.63
C SER A 388 -38.49 25.61 -11.16
N GLU A 389 -37.92 26.36 -12.11
CA GLU A 389 -37.06 27.51 -11.83
C GLU A 389 -37.75 28.55 -10.93
N GLU A 390 -39.04 28.82 -11.13
CA GLU A 390 -39.83 29.75 -10.28
C GLU A 390 -39.89 29.29 -8.81
N ASN A 391 -40.04 27.98 -8.58
CA ASN A 391 -40.14 27.43 -7.23
C ASN A 391 -38.80 27.48 -6.49
N PHE A 392 -37.66 27.46 -7.19
CA PHE A 392 -36.37 27.71 -6.56
C PHE A 392 -36.27 29.10 -5.94
N TYR A 393 -37.02 30.11 -6.42
CA TYR A 393 -37.03 31.45 -5.83
C TYR A 393 -38.10 31.64 -4.75
N GLN A 394 -39.23 30.91 -4.83
CA GLN A 394 -40.40 31.13 -3.98
C GLN A 394 -40.49 30.18 -2.78
N ASP A 395 -40.05 28.93 -2.92
CA ASP A 395 -40.19 27.92 -1.87
C ASP A 395 -39.04 28.01 -0.84
N GLU A 396 -39.30 27.55 0.38
CA GLU A 396 -38.25 27.43 1.40
C GLU A 396 -37.22 26.37 0.95
N PRO A 397 -35.94 26.74 0.84
CA PRO A 397 -34.92 25.79 0.44
C PRO A 397 -34.58 24.84 1.56
N THR A 398 -34.17 23.65 1.17
CA THR A 398 -33.65 22.67 2.13
C THR A 398 -32.23 23.02 2.53
N LEU A 399 -31.46 23.57 1.59
CA LEU A 399 -30.09 24.01 1.79
C LEU A 399 -29.76 25.16 0.82
N ASP A 400 -29.23 26.25 1.34
CA ASP A 400 -28.52 27.28 0.57
C ASP A 400 -27.04 27.25 0.89
N GLU A 401 -26.20 27.04 -0.13
CA GLU A 401 -24.74 27.18 -0.03
C GLU A 401 -24.29 28.45 -0.75
N VAL A 402 -23.43 29.23 -0.09
CA VAL A 402 -22.70 30.35 -0.72
C VAL A 402 -21.22 30.00 -0.78
N ILE A 403 -20.65 30.06 -1.99
CA ILE A 403 -19.27 29.70 -2.28
C ILE A 403 -18.53 30.99 -2.63
N LEU A 404 -17.54 31.33 -1.82
CA LEU A 404 -16.69 32.50 -1.98
C LEU A 404 -15.28 32.03 -2.28
N LYS A 405 -14.68 32.53 -3.35
CA LYS A 405 -13.35 32.10 -3.76
C LYS A 405 -12.53 33.26 -4.27
N ASP A 406 -11.25 33.23 -3.93
CA ASP A 406 -10.23 34.02 -4.59
C ASP A 406 -9.06 33.13 -5.01
N ARG A 407 -7.92 33.75 -5.35
CA ARG A 407 -6.73 33.03 -5.80
C ARG A 407 -6.18 32.02 -4.78
N ASN A 408 -6.31 32.29 -3.47
CA ASN A 408 -5.63 31.55 -2.40
C ASN A 408 -6.57 31.07 -1.29
N ARG A 409 -7.86 31.39 -1.36
CA ARG A 409 -8.87 31.05 -0.36
C ARG A 409 -10.15 30.56 -1.03
N LEU A 410 -10.80 29.59 -0.40
CA LEU A 410 -12.12 29.09 -0.73
C LEU A 410 -12.90 28.95 0.57
N VAL A 411 -14.03 29.65 0.68
CA VAL A 411 -14.94 29.61 1.81
C VAL A 411 -16.28 29.12 1.30
N VAL A 412 -16.83 28.10 1.97
CA VAL A 412 -18.14 27.53 1.67
C VAL A 412 -18.99 27.71 2.91
N LEU A 413 -20.11 28.40 2.74
CA LEU A 413 -21.05 28.74 3.80
C LEU A 413 -22.35 27.98 3.57
N ASP A 414 -22.73 27.16 4.54
CA ASP A 414 -23.96 26.38 4.57
C ASP A 414 -24.98 27.10 5.46
N TYR A 415 -26.03 27.65 4.85
CA TYR A 415 -27.08 28.40 5.54
C TYR A 415 -28.33 27.56 5.85
N GLY A 416 -28.34 26.26 5.51
CA GLY A 416 -29.51 25.40 5.70
C GLY A 416 -30.78 25.99 5.06
N GLY A 417 -31.82 26.23 5.88
CA GLY A 417 -33.17 26.67 5.49
C GLY A 417 -33.30 28.07 4.85
N GLY A 418 -32.26 28.54 4.17
CA GLY A 418 -32.32 29.68 3.25
C GLY A 418 -31.40 30.83 3.63
N MET A 419 -30.90 31.49 2.58
CA MET A 419 -30.02 32.64 2.61
C MET A 419 -30.84 33.94 2.46
N ASN A 420 -30.41 35.03 3.10
CA ASN A 420 -30.98 36.37 2.90
C ASN A 420 -29.90 37.37 2.43
N LEU A 421 -30.34 38.52 1.92
CA LEU A 421 -29.44 39.55 1.38
C LEU A 421 -28.48 40.12 2.43
N THR A 422 -28.92 40.28 3.67
CA THR A 422 -28.10 40.84 4.77
C THR A 422 -26.94 39.92 5.11
N ASP A 423 -27.23 38.63 5.28
CA ASP A 423 -26.22 37.59 5.54
C ASP A 423 -25.27 37.45 4.33
N MET A 424 -25.77 37.62 3.10
CA MET A 424 -24.93 37.59 1.89
C MET A 424 -23.94 38.75 1.84
N LYS A 425 -24.39 39.96 2.15
CA LYS A 425 -23.52 41.14 2.23
C LYS A 425 -22.46 40.98 3.32
N GLU A 426 -22.87 40.53 4.50
CA GLU A 426 -21.95 40.23 5.61
C GLU A 426 -20.89 39.21 5.19
N ALA A 427 -21.29 38.11 4.54
CA ALA A 427 -20.36 37.07 4.10
C ALA A 427 -19.32 37.58 3.10
N VAL A 428 -19.73 38.40 2.12
CA VAL A 428 -18.84 39.01 1.13
C VAL A 428 -17.90 40.02 1.80
N ASP A 429 -18.42 40.86 2.69
CA ASP A 429 -17.64 41.88 3.42
C ASP A 429 -16.57 41.24 4.31
N VAL A 430 -16.93 40.20 5.08
CA VAL A 430 -15.99 39.45 5.94
C VAL A 430 -14.91 38.75 5.10
N PHE A 431 -15.29 38.15 3.97
CA PHE A 431 -14.34 37.51 3.06
C PHE A 431 -13.34 38.52 2.48
N TYR A 432 -13.82 39.73 2.16
CA TYR A 432 -12.99 40.82 1.64
C TYR A 432 -12.05 41.40 2.69
N GLN A 433 -12.53 41.68 3.92
CA GLN A 433 -11.69 42.22 5.00
C GLN A 433 -10.51 41.28 5.31
N GLY A 434 -10.72 39.96 5.22
CA GLY A 434 -9.64 38.99 5.35
C GLY A 434 -8.60 38.96 4.21
N GLN A 435 -8.75 39.75 3.14
CA GLN A 435 -7.72 39.95 2.10
C GLN A 435 -6.72 41.06 2.45
N THR A 436 -7.15 42.00 3.30
CA THR A 436 -6.39 43.21 3.66
C THR A 436 -5.51 43.06 4.90
N GLU A 437 -5.62 41.93 5.61
CA GLU A 437 -4.70 41.48 6.67
C GLU A 437 -3.70 40.45 6.12
#